data_AF-A0A6I4WFY2-F1
#
_entry.id   AF-A0A6I4WFY2-F1
#
_cell.length_a   1.000
_cell.length_b   1.000
_cell.length_c   1.000
_cell.angle_alpha   90.00
_cell.angle_beta   90.00
_cell.angle_gamma   90.00
#
_symmetry.space_group_name_H-M   'P 1'
#
loop_
_entity.id
_entity.type
_entity.pdbx_description
1 polymer ?
#
loop_
_entity_poly.entity_id
_entity_poly.type
_entity_poly.pdbx_seq_one_letter_code
_entity_poly.pdbx_strand_id
1 'polypeptide(L)'
;MPDLLWDEVKSFFDAELMGALPDVEIVGSSVADWQALFDLVRSGGWAWEYAEGGAVRALPLAEAVFSRPAGAESAELRVWPHPAVLAVFRLYSDERIDFDVDVRELQGQERLDVLCGFLTVLGRRLGKAVEMSAEGDSGEPVIGFSPDADRVVLLADPRFP
;
A
#
# COMPACT_ATOMS: atom_id res chain seq x y z
N MET A 1 -15.20 7.38 8.71
CA MET A 1 -15.71 7.31 7.34
C MET A 1 -14.67 7.96 6.48
N PRO A 2 -14.26 7.37 5.35
CA PRO A 2 -13.43 8.09 4.40
C PRO A 2 -14.25 9.27 3.87
N ASP A 3 -13.65 10.46 3.92
CA ASP A 3 -14.32 11.71 3.56
C ASP A 3 -14.38 11.92 2.03
N LEU A 4 -13.69 11.07 1.26
CA LEU A 4 -13.57 11.21 -0.20
C LEU A 4 -14.73 10.55 -0.93
N LEU A 5 -15.29 11.27 -1.90
CA LEU A 5 -16.36 10.78 -2.76
C LEU A 5 -15.77 10.28 -4.09
N TRP A 6 -16.22 9.10 -4.53
CA TRP A 6 -15.76 8.46 -5.77
C TRP A 6 -15.85 9.41 -6.97
N ASP A 7 -16.96 10.14 -7.12
CA ASP A 7 -17.15 11.04 -8.24
C ASP A 7 -16.16 12.21 -8.27
N GLU A 8 -15.55 12.55 -7.15
CA GLU A 8 -14.54 13.59 -7.03
C GLU A 8 -13.13 13.09 -7.38
N VAL A 9 -12.87 11.79 -7.21
CA VAL A 9 -11.50 11.23 -7.25
C VAL A 9 -11.29 10.14 -8.29
N LYS A 10 -12.33 9.70 -9.01
CA LYS A 10 -12.26 8.56 -9.95
C LYS A 10 -11.21 8.68 -11.05
N SER A 11 -10.74 9.89 -11.37
CA SER A 11 -9.63 10.10 -12.31
C SER A 11 -8.30 9.52 -11.81
N PHE A 12 -8.07 9.52 -10.48
CA PHE A 12 -6.92 8.85 -9.86
C PHE A 12 -7.03 7.32 -9.84
N PHE A 13 -8.10 6.77 -10.41
CA PHE A 13 -8.33 5.32 -10.54
C PHE A 13 -8.54 4.92 -12.00
N ASP A 14 -8.12 5.77 -12.94
CA ASP A 14 -8.09 5.49 -14.37
C ASP A 14 -6.73 4.87 -14.74
N ALA A 15 -6.74 3.64 -15.24
CA ALA A 15 -5.53 2.92 -15.60
C ALA A 15 -4.76 3.53 -16.78
N GLU A 16 -5.43 4.32 -17.63
CA GLU A 16 -4.76 5.03 -18.73
C GLU A 16 -3.99 6.27 -18.25
N LEU A 17 -4.38 6.82 -17.09
CA LEU A 17 -3.78 8.03 -16.51
C LEU A 17 -2.75 7.67 -15.43
N MET A 18 -3.11 6.79 -14.51
CA MET A 18 -2.33 6.47 -13.32
C MET A 18 -1.46 5.22 -13.46
N GLY A 19 -1.55 4.51 -14.59
CA GLY A 19 -1.08 3.14 -14.71
C GLY A 19 -2.02 2.14 -14.04
N ALA A 20 -1.79 0.86 -14.31
CA ALA A 20 -2.64 -0.20 -13.77
C ALA A 20 -2.32 -0.48 -12.29
N LEU A 21 -1.07 -0.24 -11.90
CA LEU A 21 -0.51 -0.54 -10.59
C LEU A 21 0.15 0.73 -10.02
N PRO A 22 -0.62 1.74 -9.59
CA PRO A 22 -0.06 2.90 -8.90
C PRO A 22 0.79 2.47 -7.71
N ASP A 23 1.90 3.16 -7.52
CA ASP A 23 2.83 2.92 -6.44
C ASP A 23 2.27 3.53 -5.15
N VAL A 24 2.22 2.73 -4.07
CA VAL A 24 1.93 3.22 -2.73
C VAL A 24 3.17 3.10 -1.86
N GLU A 25 3.60 4.22 -1.28
CA GLU A 25 4.86 4.34 -0.57
C GLU A 25 4.69 4.88 0.87
N ILE A 26 5.55 4.37 1.76
CA ILE A 26 5.74 4.86 3.13
C ILE A 26 7.24 5.11 3.31
N VAL A 27 7.65 6.34 3.02
CA VAL A 27 9.05 6.76 3.03
C VAL A 27 9.57 6.90 4.46
N GLY A 28 10.88 6.70 4.64
CA GLY A 28 11.53 6.81 5.95
C GLY A 28 11.13 5.70 6.89
N SER A 29 10.79 4.52 6.34
CA SER A 29 10.51 3.30 7.08
C SER A 29 11.79 2.69 7.64
N SER A 30 11.62 1.64 8.44
CA SER A 30 12.69 0.88 9.06
C SER A 30 12.30 -0.60 9.15
N VAL A 31 13.25 -1.47 9.49
CA VAL A 31 12.96 -2.88 9.81
C VAL A 31 11.88 -3.01 10.89
N ALA A 32 11.85 -2.10 11.87
CA ALA A 32 10.84 -2.10 12.92
C ALA A 32 9.44 -1.76 12.40
N ASP A 33 9.34 -0.85 11.43
CA ASP A 33 8.07 -0.51 10.76
C ASP A 33 7.56 -1.69 9.92
N TRP A 34 8.45 -2.34 9.19
CA TRP A 34 8.12 -3.59 8.47
C TRP A 34 7.63 -4.68 9.43
N GLN A 35 8.27 -4.83 10.59
CA GLN A 35 7.80 -5.78 11.60
C GLN A 35 6.42 -5.40 12.14
N ALA A 36 6.18 -4.11 12.40
CA ALA A 36 4.87 -3.62 12.83
C ALA A 36 3.78 -3.87 11.79
N LEU A 37 4.09 -3.76 10.50
CA LEU A 37 3.22 -4.12 9.38
C LEU A 37 2.95 -5.63 9.36
N PHE A 38 3.96 -6.48 9.51
CA PHE A 38 3.77 -7.94 9.55
C PHE A 38 2.87 -8.35 10.70
N ASP A 39 3.06 -7.76 11.88
CA ASP A 39 2.23 -8.04 13.05
C ASP A 39 0.78 -7.55 12.84
N LEU A 40 0.62 -6.41 12.18
CA LEU A 40 -0.70 -5.91 11.78
C LEU A 40 -1.37 -6.87 10.80
N VAL A 41 -0.68 -7.35 9.76
CA VAL A 41 -1.24 -8.30 8.79
C VAL A 41 -1.65 -9.61 9.45
N ARG A 42 -0.83 -10.13 10.39
CA ARG A 42 -1.16 -11.35 11.14
C ARG A 42 -2.37 -11.20 12.06
N SER A 43 -2.56 -10.02 12.66
CA SER A 43 -3.62 -9.77 13.65
C SER A 43 -4.86 -9.08 13.08
N GLY A 44 -4.77 -8.49 11.89
CA GLY A 44 -5.78 -7.63 11.28
C GLY A 44 -6.95 -8.36 10.62
N GLY A 45 -6.93 -9.69 10.58
CA GLY A 45 -8.02 -10.51 10.05
C GLY A 45 -8.12 -10.53 8.52
N TRP A 46 -7.17 -9.92 7.81
CA TRP A 46 -7.07 -10.00 6.35
C TRP A 46 -6.56 -11.36 5.91
N ALA A 47 -6.97 -11.80 4.72
CA ALA A 47 -6.25 -12.86 4.04
C ALA A 47 -4.89 -12.32 3.59
N TRP A 48 -3.85 -13.15 3.69
CA TRP A 48 -2.50 -12.77 3.28
C TRP A 48 -1.67 -13.99 2.87
N GLU A 49 -0.66 -13.74 2.05
CA GLU A 49 0.28 -14.76 1.58
C GLU A 49 1.68 -14.14 1.47
N TYR A 50 2.68 -14.84 2.00
CA TYR A 50 4.08 -14.49 1.82
C TYR A 50 4.74 -15.45 0.84
N ALA A 51 5.49 -14.93 -0.12
CA ALA A 51 6.21 -15.73 -1.09
C ALA A 51 7.64 -15.23 -1.28
N GLU A 52 8.57 -16.17 -1.51
CA GLU A 52 9.93 -15.91 -1.97
C GLU A 52 10.12 -16.65 -3.30
N GLY A 53 10.52 -15.94 -4.37
CA GLY A 53 10.73 -16.56 -5.68
C GLY A 53 9.45 -17.18 -6.28
N GLY A 54 8.28 -16.72 -5.85
CA GLY A 54 6.98 -17.28 -6.22
C GLY A 54 6.56 -18.53 -5.42
N ALA A 55 7.38 -19.01 -4.48
CA ALA A 55 7.02 -20.11 -3.59
C ALA A 55 6.43 -19.58 -2.28
N VAL A 56 5.21 -20.01 -1.95
CA VAL A 56 4.52 -19.64 -0.71
C VAL A 56 5.25 -20.19 0.51
N ARG A 57 5.47 -19.35 1.51
CA ARG A 57 6.20 -19.66 2.75
C ARG A 57 5.51 -19.03 3.95
N ALA A 58 5.92 -19.48 5.15
CA ALA A 58 5.53 -18.78 6.37
C ALA A 58 6.17 -17.39 6.39
N LEU A 59 5.39 -16.36 6.75
CA LEU A 59 5.91 -15.01 6.91
C LEU A 59 6.96 -14.99 8.03
N PRO A 60 8.22 -14.62 7.75
CA PRO A 60 9.29 -14.58 8.75
C PRO A 60 9.23 -13.28 9.60
N LEU A 61 10.27 -13.02 10.38
CA LEU A 61 10.53 -11.71 10.98
C LEU A 61 11.07 -10.75 9.91
N ALA A 62 10.79 -9.45 10.04
CA ALA A 62 11.27 -8.45 9.10
C ALA A 62 12.81 -8.45 9.01
N GLU A 63 13.50 -8.53 10.15
CA GLU A 63 14.96 -8.62 10.20
C GLU A 63 15.51 -9.80 9.37
N ALA A 64 14.83 -10.95 9.40
CA ALA A 64 15.24 -12.12 8.64
C ALA A 64 15.04 -11.92 7.13
N VAL A 65 14.04 -11.14 6.70
CA VAL A 65 13.88 -10.79 5.28
C VAL A 65 15.02 -9.90 4.81
N PHE A 66 15.29 -8.82 5.54
CA PHE A 66 16.26 -7.80 5.13
C PHE A 66 17.72 -8.19 5.39
N SER A 67 17.97 -9.27 6.15
CA SER A 67 19.30 -9.86 6.30
C SER A 67 19.68 -10.84 5.18
N ARG A 68 18.79 -11.08 4.19
CA ARG A 68 19.07 -12.00 3.08
C ARG A 68 20.17 -11.44 2.17
N PRO A 69 21.03 -12.29 1.60
CA PRO A 69 22.13 -11.84 0.75
C PRO A 69 21.62 -11.17 -0.54
N ALA A 70 22.42 -10.26 -1.09
CA ALA A 70 22.15 -9.66 -2.39
C ALA A 70 21.98 -10.75 -3.47
N GLY A 71 20.94 -10.64 -4.29
CA GLY A 71 20.60 -11.64 -5.31
C GLY A 71 19.78 -12.83 -4.79
N ALA A 72 19.35 -12.82 -3.51
CA ALA A 72 18.32 -13.74 -3.04
C ALA A 72 17.01 -13.56 -3.84
N GLU A 73 16.18 -14.60 -3.85
CA GLU A 73 14.89 -14.58 -4.53
C GLU A 73 14.02 -13.43 -4.04
N SER A 74 13.33 -12.72 -4.94
CA SER A 74 12.43 -11.62 -4.57
C SER A 74 11.37 -12.07 -3.58
N ALA A 75 11.18 -11.28 -2.52
CA ALA A 75 10.16 -11.51 -1.50
C ALA A 75 8.98 -10.57 -1.72
N GLU A 76 7.77 -11.11 -1.62
CA GLU A 76 6.53 -10.35 -1.69
C GLU A 76 5.55 -10.80 -0.60
N LEU A 77 4.78 -9.83 -0.10
CA LEU A 77 3.67 -10.07 0.83
C LEU A 77 2.38 -9.58 0.15
N ARG A 78 1.48 -10.51 -0.14
CA ARG A 78 0.13 -10.22 -0.65
C ARG A 78 -0.82 -10.08 0.51
N VAL A 79 -1.63 -9.02 0.51
CA VAL A 79 -2.64 -8.75 1.53
C VAL A 79 -3.95 -8.38 0.84
N TRP A 80 -5.05 -9.00 1.28
CA TRP A 80 -6.39 -8.71 0.76
C TRP A 80 -7.21 -7.95 1.81
N PRO A 81 -7.18 -6.60 1.83
CA PRO A 81 -8.06 -5.82 2.70
C PRO A 81 -9.54 -6.04 2.43
N HIS A 82 -9.87 -6.48 1.21
CA HIS A 82 -11.17 -6.97 0.79
C HIS A 82 -10.96 -8.17 -0.16
N PRO A 83 -11.87 -9.17 -0.25
CA PRO A 83 -11.69 -10.35 -1.12
C PRO A 83 -11.44 -10.07 -2.61
N ALA A 84 -11.72 -8.84 -3.06
CA ALA A 84 -11.56 -8.38 -4.44
C ALA A 84 -10.59 -7.20 -4.57
N VAL A 85 -9.77 -6.93 -3.56
CA VAL A 85 -8.73 -5.89 -3.59
C VAL A 85 -7.45 -6.50 -3.04
N LEU A 86 -6.39 -6.51 -3.84
CA LEU A 86 -5.07 -7.02 -3.50
C LEU A 86 -4.08 -5.86 -3.37
N ALA A 87 -3.38 -5.82 -2.24
CA ALA A 87 -2.17 -5.04 -2.04
C ALA A 87 -0.94 -5.97 -2.10
N VAL A 88 0.03 -5.66 -2.96
CA VAL A 88 1.26 -6.45 -3.13
C VAL A 88 2.47 -5.68 -2.62
N PHE A 89 2.90 -5.99 -1.40
CA PHE A 89 4.10 -5.39 -0.81
C PHE A 89 5.35 -6.02 -1.40
N ARG A 90 6.28 -5.17 -1.84
CA ARG A 90 7.58 -5.56 -2.39
C ARG A 90 8.67 -5.31 -1.35
N LEU A 91 9.32 -6.37 -0.88
CA LEU A 91 10.27 -6.27 0.23
C LEU A 91 11.70 -6.01 -0.28
N TYR A 92 11.87 -4.90 -1.01
CA TYR A 92 13.15 -4.55 -1.63
C TYR A 92 14.09 -3.75 -0.74
N SER A 93 13.55 -2.95 0.18
CA SER A 93 14.31 -2.07 1.07
C SER A 93 13.64 -2.01 2.45
N ASP A 94 14.45 -1.85 3.49
CA ASP A 94 13.96 -1.60 4.84
C ASP A 94 13.67 -0.10 5.10
N GLU A 95 14.23 0.80 4.30
CA GLU A 95 14.08 2.26 4.42
C GLU A 95 12.74 2.80 3.87
N ARG A 96 11.99 1.96 3.15
CA ARG A 96 10.68 2.27 2.57
C ARG A 96 9.80 1.03 2.58
N ILE A 97 8.49 1.24 2.68
CA ILE A 97 7.50 0.20 2.43
C ILE A 97 6.81 0.59 1.12
N ASP A 98 6.97 -0.24 0.11
CA ASP A 98 6.35 -0.05 -1.21
C ASP A 98 5.36 -1.18 -1.47
N PHE A 99 4.19 -0.83 -1.99
CA PHE A 99 3.22 -1.81 -2.47
C PHE A 99 2.36 -1.29 -3.61
N ASP A 100 1.94 -2.24 -4.43
CA ASP A 100 1.07 -1.96 -5.56
C ASP A 100 -0.38 -2.31 -5.19
N VAL A 101 -1.33 -1.54 -5.71
CA VAL A 101 -2.76 -1.91 -5.77
C VAL A 101 -3.23 -1.84 -7.21
N ASP A 102 -4.23 -2.63 -7.59
CA ASP A 102 -4.77 -2.59 -8.95
C ASP A 102 -5.96 -1.62 -9.03
N VAL A 103 -5.83 -0.53 -9.81
CA VAL A 103 -6.92 0.45 -9.95
C VAL A 103 -8.19 -0.17 -10.53
N ARG A 104 -8.07 -1.26 -11.30
CA ARG A 104 -9.23 -1.98 -11.88
C ARG A 104 -10.04 -2.71 -10.80
N GLU A 105 -9.41 -3.06 -9.68
CA GLU A 105 -10.05 -3.62 -8.49
C GLU A 105 -10.70 -2.54 -7.61
N LEU A 106 -10.24 -1.29 -7.76
CA LEU A 106 -10.60 -0.14 -6.93
C LEU A 106 -11.72 0.73 -7.50
N GLN A 107 -12.72 0.10 -8.11
CA GLN A 107 -13.78 0.83 -8.82
C GLN A 107 -15.04 1.05 -7.96
N GLY A 108 -15.43 2.32 -7.83
CA GLY A 108 -16.64 2.75 -7.13
C GLY A 108 -16.43 3.03 -5.63
N GLN A 109 -17.42 3.66 -5.01
CA GLN A 109 -17.32 4.15 -3.62
C GLN A 109 -16.93 3.07 -2.61
N GLU A 110 -17.54 1.88 -2.69
CA GLU A 110 -17.23 0.79 -1.75
C GLU A 110 -15.74 0.40 -1.79
N ARG A 111 -15.15 0.37 -2.98
CA ARG A 111 -13.73 -0.01 -3.14
C ARG A 111 -12.79 1.13 -2.78
N LEU A 112 -13.17 2.38 -3.07
CA LEU A 112 -12.49 3.56 -2.54
C LEU A 112 -12.47 3.56 -1.01
N ASP A 113 -13.58 3.19 -0.38
CA ASP A 113 -13.68 3.16 1.08
C ASP A 113 -12.76 2.09 1.68
N VAL A 114 -12.65 0.93 1.01
CA VAL A 114 -11.71 -0.14 1.38
C VAL A 114 -10.27 0.37 1.31
N LEU A 115 -9.87 1.01 0.20
CA LEU A 115 -8.51 1.56 0.07
C LEU A 115 -8.26 2.60 1.17
N CYS A 116 -9.14 3.59 1.33
CA CYS A 116 -8.96 4.64 2.31
C CYS A 116 -8.85 4.07 3.74
N GLY A 117 -9.68 3.08 4.07
CA GLY A 117 -9.62 2.37 5.34
C GLY A 117 -8.29 1.64 5.53
N PHE A 118 -7.81 0.95 4.50
CA PHE A 118 -6.53 0.24 4.52
C PHE A 118 -5.35 1.21 4.73
N LEU A 119 -5.25 2.29 3.94
CA LEU A 119 -4.21 3.31 4.09
C LEU A 119 -4.24 3.93 5.49
N THR A 120 -5.44 4.20 6.02
CA THR A 120 -5.62 4.74 7.38
C THR A 120 -5.11 3.77 8.44
N VAL A 121 -5.42 2.48 8.33
CA VAL A 121 -4.97 1.47 9.30
C VAL A 121 -3.45 1.33 9.27
N LEU A 122 -2.85 1.30 8.07
CA LEU A 122 -1.38 1.27 7.91
C LEU A 122 -0.74 2.53 8.51
N GLY A 123 -1.20 3.71 8.09
CA GLY A 123 -0.64 4.99 8.51
C GLY A 123 -0.75 5.21 10.01
N ARG A 124 -1.87 4.85 10.64
CA ARG A 124 -2.03 4.90 12.10
C ARG A 124 -1.12 3.92 12.82
N ARG A 125 -0.96 2.69 12.29
CA ARG A 125 -0.12 1.66 12.93
C ARG A 125 1.35 2.08 12.96
N LEU A 126 1.79 2.75 11.91
CA LEU A 126 3.18 3.16 11.69
C LEU A 126 3.45 4.60 12.15
N GLY A 127 2.40 5.42 12.31
CA GLY A 127 2.52 6.85 12.60
C GLY A 127 3.12 7.64 11.43
N LYS A 128 2.86 7.21 10.19
CA LYS A 128 3.52 7.72 8.97
C LYS A 128 2.51 8.02 7.87
N ALA A 129 2.90 8.92 6.96
CA ALA A 129 2.15 9.14 5.74
C ALA A 129 2.17 7.88 4.87
N VAL A 130 1.07 7.63 4.16
CA VAL A 130 0.95 6.54 3.20
C VAL A 130 0.45 7.16 1.91
N GLU A 131 1.29 7.23 0.90
CA GLU A 131 1.11 8.09 -0.26
C GLU A 131 1.01 7.25 -1.52
N MET A 132 0.03 7.53 -2.37
CA MET A 132 -0.19 6.83 -3.64
C MET A 132 0.10 7.79 -4.80
N SER A 133 0.95 7.35 -5.71
CA SER A 133 1.39 8.09 -6.91
C SER A 133 1.06 7.27 -8.16
N ALA A 134 1.12 7.89 -9.34
CA ALA A 134 1.00 7.13 -10.59
C ALA A 134 2.14 6.12 -10.74
N GLU A 135 1.87 5.01 -11.44
CA GLU A 135 2.83 3.93 -11.67
C GLU A 135 4.13 4.48 -12.30
N GLY A 136 5.23 4.37 -11.56
CA GLY A 136 6.55 4.86 -11.96
C GLY A 136 6.80 6.36 -11.73
N ASP A 137 5.85 7.12 -11.19
CA ASP A 137 5.97 8.56 -10.92
C ASP A 137 6.10 8.85 -9.41
N SER A 138 6.99 8.12 -8.75
CA SER A 138 7.27 8.26 -7.32
C SER A 138 7.65 9.71 -6.97
N GLY A 139 7.03 10.27 -5.93
CA GLY A 139 7.27 11.64 -5.46
C GLY A 139 6.22 12.69 -5.85
N GLU A 140 5.24 12.34 -6.68
CA GLU A 140 4.08 13.20 -7.00
C GLU A 140 2.77 12.53 -6.55
N PRO A 141 2.52 12.41 -5.23
CA PRO A 141 1.39 11.67 -4.72
C PRO A 141 0.06 12.40 -4.96
N VAL A 142 -0.99 11.65 -5.31
CA VAL A 142 -2.31 12.20 -5.63
C VAL A 142 -3.31 12.06 -4.48
N ILE A 143 -3.17 11.00 -3.68
CA ILE A 143 -3.98 10.68 -2.51
C ILE A 143 -3.10 10.02 -1.45
N GLY A 144 -3.36 10.30 -0.18
CA GLY A 144 -2.61 9.63 0.88
C GLY A 144 -3.18 9.83 2.27
N PHE A 145 -2.82 8.94 3.18
CA PHE A 145 -3.08 9.12 4.61
C PHE A 145 -2.14 10.19 5.18
N SER A 146 -2.71 11.19 5.87
CA SER A 146 -1.97 12.20 6.60
C SER A 146 -2.03 11.93 8.11
N PRO A 147 -0.90 11.73 8.81
CA PRO A 147 -0.86 11.60 10.26
C PRO A 147 -1.41 12.82 10.99
N ASP A 148 -1.17 14.02 10.46
CA ASP A 148 -1.62 15.28 11.07
C ASP A 148 -3.15 15.43 11.01
N ALA A 149 -3.76 15.03 9.89
CA ALA A 149 -5.20 15.07 9.73
C ALA A 149 -5.91 13.81 10.27
N ASP A 150 -5.15 12.75 10.54
CA ASP A 150 -5.61 11.40 10.90
C ASP A 150 -6.68 10.85 9.93
N ARG A 151 -6.50 11.11 8.64
CA ARG A 151 -7.39 10.67 7.57
C ARG A 151 -6.68 10.66 6.21
N VAL A 152 -7.32 10.00 5.24
CA VAL A 152 -6.92 10.09 3.83
C VAL A 152 -7.36 11.43 3.24
N VAL A 153 -6.46 12.08 2.53
CA VAL A 153 -6.63 13.42 1.93
C VAL A 153 -6.19 13.39 0.47
N LEU A 154 -6.66 14.39 -0.28
CA LEU A 154 -6.11 14.69 -1.61
C LEU A 154 -4.79 15.42 -1.46
N LEU A 155 -3.81 14.99 -2.27
CA LEU A 155 -2.48 15.58 -2.36
C LEU A 155 -2.29 16.28 -3.71
N ALA A 156 -3.08 15.91 -4.73
CA ALA A 156 -3.17 16.59 -6.02
C ALA A 156 -4.62 17.00 -6.38
N ASP A 157 -4.77 17.80 -7.44
CA ASP A 157 -6.07 18.18 -7.98
C ASP A 157 -6.58 17.10 -8.95
N PRO A 158 -7.73 16.45 -8.70
CA PRO A 158 -8.25 15.36 -9.53
C PRO A 158 -8.62 15.75 -10.96
N ARG A 159 -8.62 17.05 -11.29
CA ARG A 159 -8.77 17.54 -12.67
C ARG A 159 -7.47 17.45 -13.48
N PHE A 160 -6.33 17.27 -12.81
CA PHE A 160 -5.00 17.16 -13.38
C PHE A 160 -4.28 15.94 -12.75
N PRO A 161 -4.80 14.73 -12.98
CA PRO A 161 -4.16 13.49 -12.54
C PRO A 161 -2.84 13.25 -13.27
#